data_AF-A0A6J7ZT73-F1
#
_entry.id   AF-A0A6J7ZT73-F1
#
_cell.length_a   1.000
_cell.length_b   1.000
_cell.length_c   1.000
_cell.angle_alpha   90.00
_cell.angle_beta   90.00
_cell.angle_gamma   90.00
#
_symmetry.space_group_name_H-M   'P 1'
#
loop_
_entity.id
_entity.type
_entity.pdbx_description
1 polymer ?
#
loop_
_entity_poly.entity_id
_entity_poly.type
_entity_poly.pdbx_seq_one_letter_code
_entity_poly.pdbx_strand_id
1 'polypeptide(L)'
;MTYPSLLTASQKNLQFIGEHKNAFDLEYLYPLDLFEDLVAQVEPCRIECSCKIENNKLDPARFNLAINDSFARKAQAFLGFFHQVETRVGVIIDYKPLHFFMKGFDYSKVTQIMAGIDARAELTEARVKTWWAIDNYPEKLETAIALSQSDSKPLRMLLEINNSLVIGFHLYLRGKSEVRLYPSVSREDFKKVSVQAQLAKILSTPALKLLEDSVAISLVLKENGDKILHYHVLPERVNSFVNNLHQDMITRAHAPYRNKSQSLGCTVSLSEKELLAGYLKTINLYYMNT
;
A
#
# COMPACT_ATOMS: atom_id res chain seq x y z
N MET A 1 -7.45 -33.50 -17.64
CA MET A 1 -6.64 -32.60 -18.48
C MET A 1 -7.23 -31.20 -18.38
N THR A 2 -6.64 -30.32 -17.57
CA THR A 2 -7.00 -28.91 -17.51
C THR A 2 -6.13 -28.17 -18.52
N TYR A 3 -6.74 -27.56 -19.53
CA TYR A 3 -6.04 -26.73 -20.50
C TYR A 3 -5.38 -25.55 -19.76
N PRO A 4 -4.09 -25.23 -20.00
CA PRO A 4 -3.49 -24.04 -19.42
C PRO A 4 -4.25 -22.81 -19.91
N SER A 5 -4.61 -21.93 -18.97
CA SER A 5 -5.30 -20.67 -19.28
C SER A 5 -4.47 -19.88 -20.29
N LEU A 6 -5.03 -19.62 -21.47
CA LEU A 6 -4.41 -18.90 -22.59
C LEU A 6 -4.26 -17.37 -22.36
N LEU A 7 -4.58 -16.88 -21.16
CA LEU A 7 -4.55 -15.46 -20.86
C LEU A 7 -3.10 -14.94 -20.71
N THR A 8 -2.83 -13.78 -21.32
CA THR A 8 -1.62 -12.99 -21.07
C THR A 8 -1.54 -12.54 -19.61
N ALA A 9 -0.37 -12.06 -19.17
CA ALA A 9 -0.20 -11.56 -17.81
C ALA A 9 -1.14 -10.36 -17.53
N SER A 10 -1.23 -9.41 -18.46
CA SER A 10 -2.18 -8.28 -18.42
C SER A 10 -3.62 -8.75 -18.34
N GLN A 11 -4.03 -9.75 -19.13
CA GLN A 11 -5.39 -10.27 -19.08
C GLN A 11 -5.73 -10.88 -17.72
N LYS A 12 -4.79 -11.61 -17.10
CA LYS A 12 -4.96 -12.11 -15.72
C LYS A 12 -5.05 -10.98 -14.70
N ASN A 13 -4.24 -9.95 -14.87
CA ASN A 13 -4.24 -8.76 -14.00
C ASN A 13 -5.57 -7.98 -14.11
N LEU A 14 -6.06 -7.74 -15.33
CA LEU A 14 -7.35 -7.12 -15.58
C LEU A 14 -8.51 -8.00 -15.10
N GLN A 15 -8.41 -9.32 -15.24
CA GLN A 15 -9.40 -10.24 -14.66
C GLN A 15 -9.45 -10.10 -13.14
N PHE A 16 -8.31 -10.02 -12.45
CA PHE A 16 -8.28 -9.84 -11.00
C PHE A 16 -8.93 -8.51 -10.56
N ILE A 17 -8.71 -7.42 -11.30
CA ILE A 17 -9.40 -6.14 -11.11
C ILE A 17 -10.92 -6.31 -11.32
N GLY A 18 -11.32 -6.98 -12.40
CA GLY A 18 -12.72 -7.23 -12.73
C GLY A 18 -13.45 -8.06 -11.66
N GLU A 19 -12.80 -9.11 -11.13
CA GLU A 19 -13.32 -9.91 -10.02
C GLU A 19 -13.55 -9.06 -8.77
N HIS A 20 -12.62 -8.17 -8.42
CA HIS A 20 -12.79 -7.23 -7.31
C HIS A 20 -13.95 -6.26 -7.56
N LYS A 21 -14.04 -5.67 -8.76
CA LYS A 21 -15.14 -4.77 -9.12
C LYS A 21 -16.49 -5.44 -8.97
N ASN A 22 -16.62 -6.66 -9.49
CA ASN A 22 -17.86 -7.43 -9.39
C ASN A 22 -18.20 -7.84 -7.95
N ALA A 23 -17.19 -8.16 -7.13
CA ALA A 23 -17.41 -8.57 -5.75
C ALA A 23 -17.97 -7.45 -4.84
N PHE A 24 -17.78 -6.20 -5.24
CA PHE A 24 -18.21 -5.02 -4.48
C PHE A 24 -19.16 -4.12 -5.25
N ASP A 25 -19.76 -4.63 -6.34
CA ASP A 25 -20.68 -3.89 -7.21
C ASP A 25 -20.15 -2.49 -7.57
N LEU A 26 -18.87 -2.40 -7.91
CA LEU A 26 -18.20 -1.13 -8.18
C LEU A 26 -18.75 -0.49 -9.45
N GLU A 27 -19.47 0.62 -9.27
CA GLU A 27 -19.76 1.55 -10.35
C GLU A 27 -18.49 2.21 -10.88
N TYR A 28 -18.60 2.81 -12.07
CA TYR A 28 -17.49 3.55 -12.64
C TYR A 28 -17.10 4.75 -11.77
N LEU A 29 -15.83 4.80 -11.36
CA LEU A 29 -15.22 5.91 -10.65
C LEU A 29 -13.94 6.33 -11.35
N TYR A 30 -13.79 7.63 -11.60
CA TYR A 30 -12.56 8.15 -12.19
C TYR A 30 -11.39 8.08 -11.19
N PRO A 31 -10.16 7.71 -11.61
CA PRO A 31 -9.70 7.39 -12.97
C PRO A 31 -9.49 5.88 -13.19
N LEU A 32 -10.50 5.04 -12.93
CA LEU A 32 -10.36 3.58 -12.99
C LEU A 32 -10.02 3.04 -14.39
N ASP A 33 -10.65 3.58 -15.43
CA ASP A 33 -10.41 3.24 -16.83
C ASP A 33 -8.94 3.50 -17.23
N LEU A 34 -8.43 4.69 -16.91
CA LEU A 34 -7.04 5.04 -17.18
C LEU A 34 -6.04 4.14 -16.43
N PHE A 35 -6.43 3.66 -15.24
CA PHE A 35 -5.61 2.71 -14.50
C PHE A 35 -5.64 1.31 -15.14
N GLU A 36 -6.80 0.84 -15.62
CA GLU A 36 -6.92 -0.42 -16.36
C GLU A 36 -6.08 -0.36 -17.66
N ASP A 37 -6.08 0.77 -18.37
CA ASP A 37 -5.22 1.00 -19.54
C ASP A 37 -3.72 0.92 -19.19
N LEU A 38 -3.31 1.51 -18.06
CA LEU A 38 -1.94 1.39 -17.57
C LEU A 38 -1.56 -0.07 -17.29
N VAL A 39 -2.46 -0.83 -16.65
CA VAL A 39 -2.25 -2.25 -16.34
C VAL A 39 -2.12 -3.09 -17.62
N ALA A 40 -2.88 -2.77 -18.67
CA ALA A 40 -2.77 -3.43 -19.96
C ALA A 40 -1.41 -3.19 -20.64
N GLN A 41 -0.75 -2.07 -20.36
CA GLN A 41 0.51 -1.65 -21.00
C GLN A 41 1.76 -2.05 -20.21
N VAL A 42 1.68 -2.17 -18.89
CA VAL A 42 2.84 -2.41 -18.02
C VAL A 42 2.95 -3.87 -17.64
N GLU A 43 3.86 -4.60 -18.30
CA GLU A 43 4.20 -5.99 -17.98
C GLU A 43 5.71 -6.21 -17.75
N PRO A 44 6.10 -7.23 -16.97
CA PRO A 44 5.26 -7.90 -15.96
C PRO A 44 4.93 -6.95 -14.80
N CYS A 45 3.77 -7.15 -14.16
CA CYS A 45 3.38 -6.46 -12.94
C CYS A 45 2.47 -7.34 -12.07
N ARG A 46 2.39 -7.02 -10.78
CA ARG A 46 1.40 -7.58 -9.85
C ARG A 46 0.35 -6.53 -9.54
N ILE A 47 -0.88 -6.96 -9.32
CA ILE A 47 -2.01 -6.11 -8.95
C ILE A 47 -2.37 -6.34 -7.49
N GLU A 48 -2.55 -5.24 -6.78
CA GLU A 48 -3.14 -5.18 -5.46
C GLU A 48 -4.51 -4.51 -5.56
N CYS A 49 -5.55 -5.20 -5.13
CA CYS A 49 -6.88 -4.63 -4.91
C CYS A 49 -7.08 -4.42 -3.41
N SER A 50 -7.74 -3.35 -2.99
CA SER A 50 -7.90 -3.08 -1.56
C SER A 50 -9.24 -2.46 -1.21
N CYS A 51 -9.68 -2.72 0.02
CA CYS A 51 -10.85 -2.09 0.63
C CYS A 51 -10.40 -1.17 1.75
N LYS A 52 -10.93 0.05 1.81
CA LYS A 52 -10.88 0.88 3.03
C LYS A 52 -12.23 0.80 3.71
N ILE A 53 -12.24 0.49 5.00
CA ILE A 53 -13.40 0.64 5.86
C ILE A 53 -13.15 1.84 6.75
N GLU A 54 -14.09 2.77 6.81
CA GLU A 54 -14.04 3.96 7.66
C GLU A 54 -15.43 4.24 8.24
N ASN A 55 -15.58 4.16 9.55
CA ASN A 55 -16.86 4.38 10.25
C ASN A 55 -18.03 3.56 9.64
N ASN A 56 -17.79 2.27 9.36
CA ASN A 56 -18.72 1.34 8.70
C ASN A 56 -19.06 1.69 7.22
N LYS A 57 -18.39 2.66 6.60
CA LYS A 57 -18.42 2.86 5.15
C LYS A 57 -17.32 2.04 4.50
N LEU A 58 -17.64 1.36 3.40
CA LEU A 58 -16.69 0.60 2.59
C LEU A 58 -16.36 1.38 1.31
N ASP A 59 -15.07 1.60 1.04
CA ASP A 59 -14.55 2.17 -0.20
C ASP A 59 -13.63 1.14 -0.89
N PRO A 60 -14.16 0.36 -1.85
CA PRO A 60 -13.40 -0.71 -2.51
C PRO A 60 -12.59 -0.23 -3.73
N ALA A 61 -12.85 0.96 -4.28
CA ALA A 61 -12.23 1.40 -5.54
C ALA A 61 -10.76 1.84 -5.40
N ARG A 62 -9.89 0.91 -4.99
CA ARG A 62 -8.50 1.16 -4.64
C ARG A 62 -7.62 0.06 -5.23
N PHE A 63 -6.86 0.44 -6.24
CA PHE A 63 -6.03 -0.49 -7.01
C PHE A 63 -4.61 0.03 -7.06
N ASN A 64 -3.64 -0.85 -6.93
CA ASN A 64 -2.23 -0.56 -7.15
C ASN A 64 -1.65 -1.63 -8.06
N LEU A 65 -0.64 -1.25 -8.85
CA LEU A 65 0.20 -2.18 -9.56
C LEU A 65 1.63 -2.03 -9.07
N ALA A 66 2.34 -3.16 -8.94
CA ALA A 66 3.69 -3.23 -8.42
C ALA A 66 4.63 -3.89 -9.43
N ILE A 67 5.83 -3.33 -9.55
CA ILE A 67 6.87 -3.79 -10.46
C ILE A 67 8.23 -3.83 -9.76
N ASN A 68 9.06 -4.79 -10.14
CA ASN A 68 10.35 -5.06 -9.51
C ASN A 68 11.52 -5.00 -10.51
N ASP A 69 11.29 -4.44 -11.70
CA ASP A 69 12.26 -4.38 -12.78
C ASP A 69 12.03 -3.15 -13.67
N SER A 70 12.98 -2.88 -14.57
CA SER A 70 12.85 -1.86 -15.61
C SER A 70 12.42 -0.47 -15.09
N PHE A 71 12.89 -0.10 -13.88
CA PHE A 71 12.32 0.99 -13.08
C PHE A 71 12.25 2.33 -13.81
N ALA A 72 13.33 2.75 -14.48
CA ALA A 72 13.35 4.03 -15.19
C ALA A 72 12.27 4.12 -16.28
N ARG A 73 12.16 3.08 -17.12
CA ARG A 73 11.16 3.02 -18.20
C ARG A 73 9.75 2.98 -17.65
N LYS A 74 9.49 2.13 -16.65
CA LYS A 74 8.14 1.96 -16.11
C LYS A 74 7.71 3.13 -15.22
N ALA A 75 8.65 3.84 -14.59
CA ALA A 75 8.38 5.11 -13.94
C ALA A 75 7.85 6.17 -14.91
N GLN A 76 8.38 6.23 -16.14
CA GLN A 76 7.84 7.12 -17.18
C GLN A 76 6.39 6.77 -17.54
N ALA A 77 6.05 5.48 -17.59
CA ALA A 77 4.66 5.06 -17.80
C ALA A 77 3.73 5.54 -16.66
N PHE A 78 4.20 5.52 -15.41
CA PHE A 78 3.42 6.01 -14.26
C PHE A 78 3.20 7.53 -14.34
N LEU A 79 4.23 8.29 -14.71
CA LEU A 79 4.11 9.73 -14.91
C LEU A 79 3.19 10.06 -16.10
N GLY A 80 3.27 9.29 -17.18
CA GLY A 80 2.36 9.40 -18.32
C GLY A 80 0.90 9.17 -17.91
N PHE A 81 0.64 8.14 -17.10
CA PHE A 81 -0.66 7.90 -16.51
C PHE A 81 -1.14 9.08 -15.64
N PHE A 82 -0.31 9.62 -14.76
CA PHE A 82 -0.70 10.79 -13.94
C PHE A 82 -1.01 12.02 -14.80
N HIS A 83 -0.24 12.24 -15.87
CA HIS A 83 -0.52 13.31 -16.81
C HIS A 83 -1.85 13.12 -17.54
N GLN A 84 -2.17 11.89 -17.98
CA GLN A 84 -3.49 11.57 -18.55
C GLN A 84 -4.62 11.88 -17.55
N VAL A 85 -4.43 11.54 -16.27
CA VAL A 85 -5.40 11.83 -15.21
C VAL A 85 -5.62 13.33 -15.04
N GLU A 86 -4.58 14.14 -15.19
CA GLU A 86 -4.65 15.61 -15.07
C GLU A 86 -5.34 16.29 -16.26
N THR A 87 -5.52 15.61 -17.40
CA THR A 87 -6.23 16.19 -18.56
C THR A 87 -7.72 16.43 -18.31
N ARG A 88 -8.31 15.79 -17.28
CA ARG A 88 -9.70 15.98 -16.90
C ARG A 88 -9.92 17.35 -16.27
N VAL A 89 -10.95 18.05 -16.73
CA VAL A 89 -11.39 19.33 -16.16
C VAL A 89 -11.65 19.20 -14.64
N GLY A 90 -11.08 20.12 -13.87
CA GLY A 90 -11.21 20.15 -12.41
C GLY A 90 -10.21 19.27 -11.66
N VAL A 91 -9.31 18.59 -12.37
CA VAL A 91 -8.18 17.87 -11.76
C VAL A 91 -6.95 18.76 -11.76
N ILE A 92 -6.27 18.80 -10.60
CA ILE A 92 -4.97 19.45 -10.43
C ILE A 92 -4.11 18.52 -9.59
N ILE A 93 -2.87 18.23 -10.02
CA ILE A 93 -1.96 17.36 -9.28
C ILE A 93 -0.72 18.15 -8.85
N ASP A 94 -0.40 18.13 -7.55
CA ASP A 94 0.82 18.75 -7.04
C ASP A 94 2.01 17.78 -7.07
N TYR A 95 2.79 17.84 -8.14
CA TYR A 95 3.99 17.01 -8.32
C TYR A 95 5.21 17.49 -7.55
N LYS A 96 5.18 18.65 -6.87
CA LYS A 96 6.38 19.25 -6.28
C LYS A 96 7.15 18.30 -5.35
N PRO A 97 6.50 17.57 -4.40
CA PRO A 97 7.23 16.65 -3.53
C PRO A 97 7.88 15.50 -4.30
N LEU A 98 7.18 14.95 -5.30
CA LEU A 98 7.69 13.87 -6.14
C LEU A 98 8.88 14.35 -6.98
N HIS A 99 8.76 15.48 -7.68
CA HIS A 99 9.86 16.05 -8.46
C HIS A 99 11.09 16.37 -7.61
N PHE A 100 10.89 16.91 -6.40
CA PHE A 100 11.98 17.16 -5.48
C PHE A 100 12.70 15.87 -5.08
N PHE A 101 11.95 14.82 -4.73
CA PHE A 101 12.51 13.51 -4.43
C PHE A 101 13.28 12.91 -5.63
N MET A 102 12.77 13.06 -6.85
CA MET A 102 13.35 12.47 -8.07
C MET A 102 14.59 13.22 -8.62
N LYS A 103 14.99 14.35 -8.04
CA LYS A 103 16.17 15.09 -8.51
C LYS A 103 17.46 14.29 -8.30
N GLY A 104 18.20 13.95 -9.36
CA GLY A 104 19.45 13.17 -9.25
C GLY A 104 19.22 11.73 -8.78
N PHE A 105 18.07 11.14 -9.13
CA PHE A 105 17.66 9.82 -8.65
C PHE A 105 18.42 8.67 -9.31
N ASP A 106 19.01 7.81 -8.50
CA ASP A 106 19.70 6.59 -8.92
C ASP A 106 18.74 5.39 -8.88
N TYR A 107 18.31 4.95 -10.07
CA TYR A 107 17.41 3.81 -10.21
C TYR A 107 18.05 2.46 -9.84
N SER A 108 19.39 2.37 -9.72
CA SER A 108 20.06 1.13 -9.28
C SER A 108 19.81 0.80 -7.80
N LYS A 109 19.33 1.78 -7.04
CA LYS A 109 18.99 1.67 -5.61
C LYS A 109 17.53 1.33 -5.35
N VAL A 110 16.74 1.19 -6.42
CA VAL A 110 15.32 0.90 -6.33
C VAL A 110 15.12 -0.60 -6.32
N THR A 111 14.28 -1.08 -5.42
CA THR A 111 13.93 -2.51 -5.31
C THR A 111 12.51 -2.79 -5.79
N GLN A 112 11.65 -1.78 -5.78
CA GLN A 112 10.28 -1.85 -6.27
C GLN A 112 9.74 -0.45 -6.52
N ILE A 113 8.88 -0.31 -7.54
CA ILE A 113 8.00 0.85 -7.63
C ILE A 113 6.55 0.41 -7.82
N MET A 114 5.64 1.27 -7.38
CA MET A 114 4.20 1.03 -7.49
C MET A 114 3.50 2.30 -7.99
N ALA A 115 2.40 2.12 -8.70
CA ALA A 115 1.45 3.17 -9.02
C ALA A 115 0.03 2.68 -8.76
N GLY A 116 -0.88 3.59 -8.45
CA GLY A 116 -2.24 3.20 -8.18
C GLY A 116 -3.21 4.34 -7.99
N ILE A 117 -4.45 3.98 -7.70
CA ILE A 117 -5.58 4.87 -7.51
C ILE A 117 -6.30 4.57 -6.20
N ASP A 118 -6.91 5.60 -5.65
CA ASP A 118 -7.92 5.52 -4.59
C ASP A 118 -9.05 6.40 -5.10
N ALA A 119 -9.91 5.79 -5.91
CA ALA A 119 -11.02 6.44 -6.57
C ALA A 119 -12.17 6.61 -5.59
N ARG A 120 -12.90 7.71 -5.73
CA ARG A 120 -13.94 8.16 -4.80
C ARG A 120 -15.11 8.70 -5.60
N ALA A 121 -16.31 8.61 -5.04
CA ALA A 121 -17.49 9.27 -5.61
C ALA A 121 -17.24 10.78 -5.73
N GLU A 122 -16.69 11.39 -4.67
CA GLU A 122 -16.24 12.77 -4.68
C GLU A 122 -14.85 12.88 -5.28
N LEU A 123 -14.73 13.48 -6.47
CA LEU A 123 -13.46 13.63 -7.18
C LEU A 123 -12.39 14.34 -6.34
N THR A 124 -12.80 15.25 -5.45
CA THR A 124 -11.89 15.99 -4.57
C THR A 124 -11.23 15.13 -3.48
N GLU A 125 -11.79 13.95 -3.20
CA GLU A 125 -11.22 12.96 -2.29
C GLU A 125 -10.42 11.88 -3.03
N ALA A 126 -10.59 11.78 -4.35
CA ALA A 126 -9.85 10.84 -5.18
C ALA A 126 -8.37 11.25 -5.30
N ARG A 127 -7.52 10.25 -5.54
CA ARG A 127 -6.08 10.44 -5.69
C ARG A 127 -5.44 9.37 -6.55
N VAL A 128 -4.36 9.76 -7.21
CA VAL A 128 -3.35 8.82 -7.71
C VAL A 128 -2.24 8.68 -6.68
N LYS A 129 -1.53 7.56 -6.70
CA LYS A 129 -0.50 7.22 -5.73
C LYS A 129 0.68 6.60 -6.44
N THR A 130 1.89 6.85 -5.93
CA THR A 130 3.09 6.08 -6.31
C THR A 130 3.91 5.75 -5.09
N TRP A 131 4.59 4.61 -5.10
CA TRP A 131 5.54 4.23 -4.06
C TRP A 131 6.88 3.84 -4.66
N TRP A 132 7.93 4.12 -3.91
CA TRP A 132 9.31 3.88 -4.27
C TRP A 132 9.98 3.15 -3.11
N ALA A 133 10.31 1.89 -3.31
CA ALA A 133 11.13 1.13 -2.38
C ALA A 133 12.60 1.36 -2.75
N ILE A 134 13.37 1.90 -1.81
CA ILE A 134 14.80 2.12 -1.95
C ILE A 134 15.57 1.28 -0.94
N ASP A 135 16.75 0.83 -1.34
CA ASP A 135 17.69 0.14 -0.48
C ASP A 135 19.07 0.80 -0.55
N ASN A 136 19.74 0.94 0.60
CA ASN A 136 21.07 1.51 0.69
C ASN A 136 21.23 2.88 -0.04
N TYR A 137 20.28 3.80 0.16
CA TYR A 137 20.23 5.11 -0.51
C TYR A 137 20.06 6.29 0.47
N PRO A 138 21.12 6.64 1.25
CA PRO A 138 21.03 7.57 2.37
C PRO A 138 20.56 8.98 2.00
N GLU A 139 21.02 9.54 0.88
CA GLU A 139 20.60 10.88 0.43
C GLU A 139 19.08 10.96 0.18
N LYS A 140 18.51 9.93 -0.46
CA LYS A 140 17.06 9.88 -0.72
C LYS A 140 16.26 9.54 0.52
N LEU A 141 16.82 8.78 1.45
CA LEU A 141 16.23 8.58 2.76
C LEU A 141 16.08 9.92 3.50
N GLU A 142 17.13 10.74 3.61
CA GLU A 142 17.03 12.05 4.27
C GLU A 142 16.08 13.01 3.53
N THR A 143 16.10 12.98 2.19
CA THR A 143 15.15 13.75 1.36
C THR A 143 13.70 13.35 1.67
N ALA A 144 13.42 12.06 1.77
CA ALA A 144 12.08 11.55 2.07
C ALA A 144 11.64 11.91 3.50
N ILE A 145 12.55 11.85 4.47
CA ILE A 145 12.30 12.29 5.86
C ILE A 145 11.91 13.77 5.89
N ALA A 146 12.70 14.63 5.23
CA ALA A 146 12.41 16.06 5.16
C ALA A 146 11.05 16.34 4.49
N LEU A 147 10.75 15.67 3.37
CA LEU A 147 9.47 15.83 2.65
C LEU A 147 8.26 15.34 3.46
N SER A 148 8.42 14.27 4.25
CA SER A 148 7.35 13.69 5.07
C SER A 148 7.11 14.44 6.38
N GLN A 149 8.01 15.35 6.77
CA GLN A 149 8.00 16.04 8.06
C GLN A 149 7.90 15.09 9.26
N SER A 150 8.39 13.85 9.11
CA SER A 150 8.19 12.76 10.08
C SER A 150 9.49 12.36 10.80
N ASP A 151 10.49 13.23 10.86
CA ASP A 151 11.73 12.94 11.58
C ASP A 151 11.45 12.77 13.08
N SER A 152 11.66 11.55 13.56
CA SER A 152 11.31 11.17 14.92
C SER A 152 12.19 10.03 15.40
N LYS A 153 12.39 9.97 16.72
CA LYS A 153 13.17 8.89 17.33
C LYS A 153 12.65 7.49 16.97
N PRO A 154 11.33 7.19 16.97
CA PRO A 154 10.83 5.89 16.53
C PRO A 154 11.18 5.58 15.07
N LEU A 155 11.12 6.56 14.16
CA LEU A 155 11.51 6.35 12.76
C LEU A 155 12.98 5.96 12.67
N ARG A 156 13.86 6.73 13.32
CA ARG A 156 15.31 6.49 13.29
C ARG A 156 15.65 5.10 13.88
N MET A 157 15.00 4.71 14.98
CA MET A 157 15.16 3.36 15.54
C MET A 157 14.73 2.24 14.58
N LEU A 158 13.66 2.44 13.80
CA LEU A 158 13.24 1.45 12.81
C LEU A 158 14.24 1.35 11.64
N LEU A 159 14.79 2.48 11.21
CA LEU A 159 15.78 2.55 10.14
C LEU A 159 17.15 1.95 10.55
N GLU A 160 17.46 1.91 11.85
CA GLU A 160 18.62 1.18 12.39
C GLU A 160 18.45 -0.34 12.28
N ILE A 161 17.22 -0.86 12.33
CA ILE A 161 16.94 -2.29 12.16
C ILE A 161 17.06 -2.67 10.68
N ASN A 162 16.45 -1.86 9.81
CA ASN A 162 16.40 -2.09 8.37
C ASN A 162 16.44 -0.74 7.65
N ASN A 163 17.49 -0.52 6.86
CA ASN A 163 17.68 0.72 6.13
C ASN A 163 16.92 0.78 4.78
N SER A 164 16.24 -0.29 4.39
CA SER A 164 15.28 -0.28 3.28
C SER A 164 14.03 0.50 3.68
N LEU A 165 13.56 1.35 2.77
CA LEU A 165 12.43 2.24 3.00
C LEU A 165 11.50 2.26 1.81
N VAL A 166 10.20 2.13 2.05
CA VAL A 166 9.18 2.46 1.05
C VAL A 166 8.69 3.88 1.29
N ILE A 167 8.69 4.70 0.24
CA ILE A 167 8.23 6.09 0.23
C ILE A 167 6.98 6.17 -0.64
N GLY A 168 5.85 6.55 -0.06
CA GLY A 168 4.59 6.74 -0.79
C GLY A 168 4.27 8.21 -1.02
N PHE A 169 3.92 8.55 -2.25
CA PHE A 169 3.39 9.85 -2.66
C PHE A 169 1.90 9.68 -2.97
N HIS A 170 1.06 10.38 -2.23
CA HIS A 170 -0.38 10.37 -2.40
C HIS A 170 -0.79 11.72 -2.98
N LEU A 171 -1.15 11.74 -4.26
CA LEU A 171 -1.39 12.94 -5.04
C LEU A 171 -2.91 13.09 -5.26
N TYR A 172 -3.56 13.91 -4.43
CA TYR A 172 -5.00 14.14 -4.53
C TYR A 172 -5.29 14.98 -5.76
N LEU A 173 -6.42 14.68 -6.41
CA LEU A 173 -6.84 15.32 -7.66
C LEU A 173 -7.28 16.79 -7.49
N ARG A 174 -7.16 17.34 -6.28
CA ARG A 174 -7.46 18.74 -5.93
C ARG A 174 -6.21 19.58 -5.62
N GLY A 175 -5.02 19.13 -6.02
CA GLY A 175 -3.77 19.87 -5.84
C GLY A 175 -3.14 19.73 -4.46
N LYS A 176 -3.54 18.75 -3.64
CA LYS A 176 -2.88 18.40 -2.38
C LYS A 176 -2.02 17.16 -2.57
N SER A 177 -0.81 17.14 -2.02
CA SER A 177 0.03 15.95 -1.97
C SER A 177 0.45 15.60 -0.54
N GLU A 178 0.58 14.31 -0.26
CA GLU A 178 1.09 13.78 1.00
C GLU A 178 2.24 12.81 0.74
N VAL A 179 3.30 12.92 1.53
CA VAL A 179 4.43 11.98 1.52
C VAL A 179 4.35 11.11 2.77
N ARG A 180 4.47 9.80 2.61
CA ARG A 180 4.41 8.82 3.71
C ARG A 180 5.61 7.89 3.66
N LEU A 181 6.17 7.63 4.83
CA LEU A 181 7.28 6.72 5.01
C LEU A 181 6.76 5.42 5.61
N TYR A 182 7.29 4.31 5.11
CA TYR A 182 6.91 2.97 5.54
C TYR A 182 8.18 2.17 5.90
N PRO A 183 8.91 2.53 6.98
CA PRO A 183 9.93 1.66 7.51
C PRO A 183 9.31 0.28 7.80
N SER A 184 10.05 -0.77 7.45
CA SER A 184 9.56 -2.14 7.56
C SER A 184 10.53 -3.03 8.30
N VAL A 185 10.00 -3.95 9.08
CA VAL A 185 10.79 -4.95 9.78
C VAL A 185 10.26 -6.33 9.37
N SER A 186 11.17 -7.25 9.07
CA SER A 186 10.84 -8.59 8.57
C SER A 186 10.55 -9.56 9.72
N ARG A 187 9.92 -10.69 9.42
CA ARG A 187 9.73 -11.80 10.36
C ARG A 187 11.06 -12.36 10.86
N GLU A 188 12.09 -12.40 10.01
CA GLU A 188 13.44 -12.81 10.38
C GLU A 188 14.03 -11.87 11.43
N ASP A 189 13.76 -10.58 11.32
CA ASP A 189 14.21 -9.58 12.29
C ASP A 189 13.43 -9.66 13.60
N PHE A 190 12.10 -9.85 13.57
CA PHE A 190 11.30 -10.02 14.79
C PHE A 190 11.68 -11.23 15.63
N LYS A 191 12.39 -12.21 15.07
CA LYS A 191 12.92 -13.36 15.83
C LYS A 191 14.16 -12.99 16.65
N LYS A 192 14.82 -11.86 16.36
CA LYS A 192 16.00 -11.39 17.09
C LYS A 192 15.59 -10.69 18.37
N VAL A 193 16.14 -11.13 19.51
CA VAL A 193 15.84 -10.57 20.85
C VAL A 193 16.09 -9.06 20.91
N SER A 194 17.16 -8.57 20.28
CA SER A 194 17.48 -7.13 20.23
C SER A 194 16.41 -6.32 19.50
N VAL A 195 15.90 -6.84 18.38
CA VAL A 195 14.84 -6.19 17.59
C VAL A 195 13.52 -6.22 18.36
N GLN A 196 13.18 -7.33 19.01
CA GLN A 196 11.99 -7.41 19.88
C GLN A 196 12.02 -6.34 20.98
N ALA A 197 13.17 -6.18 21.64
CA ALA A 197 13.36 -5.16 22.68
C ALA A 197 13.27 -3.73 22.13
N GLN A 198 13.66 -3.49 20.88
CA GLN A 198 13.49 -2.20 20.22
C GLN A 198 12.03 -1.94 19.83
N LEU A 199 11.35 -2.93 19.23
CA LEU A 199 9.94 -2.82 18.87
C LEU A 199 9.05 -2.62 20.09
N ALA A 200 9.36 -3.24 21.23
CA ALA A 200 8.64 -3.03 22.48
C ALA A 200 8.72 -1.59 23.02
N LYS A 201 9.66 -0.78 22.53
CA LYS A 201 9.73 0.67 22.85
C LYS A 201 8.87 1.52 21.93
N ILE A 202 8.46 0.98 20.78
CA ILE A 202 7.74 1.70 19.73
C ILE A 202 6.26 1.29 19.71
N LEU A 203 6.00 -0.01 19.83
CA LEU A 203 4.70 -0.64 19.68
C LEU A 203 4.14 -1.09 21.04
N SER A 204 2.83 -1.03 21.14
CA SER A 204 2.05 -1.55 22.26
C SER A 204 2.00 -3.08 22.26
N THR A 205 1.72 -3.66 23.44
CA THR A 205 1.59 -5.12 23.58
C THR A 205 0.55 -5.74 22.64
N PRO A 206 -0.67 -5.17 22.44
CA PRO A 206 -1.62 -5.71 21.46
C PRO A 206 -1.07 -5.69 20.03
N ALA A 207 -0.38 -4.62 19.65
CA ALA A 207 0.25 -4.51 18.33
C ALA A 207 1.34 -5.57 18.11
N LEU A 208 2.16 -5.83 19.14
CA LEU A 208 3.22 -6.84 19.08
C LEU A 208 2.67 -8.27 18.94
N LYS A 209 1.53 -8.59 19.57
CA LYS A 209 0.92 -9.93 19.48
C LYS A 209 0.55 -10.32 18.05
N LEU A 210 0.12 -9.36 17.23
CA LEU A 210 -0.25 -9.60 15.84
C LEU A 210 0.94 -9.93 14.92
N LEU A 211 2.18 -9.74 15.39
CA LEU A 211 3.39 -10.06 14.61
C LEU A 211 3.57 -11.57 14.38
N GLU A 212 3.04 -12.42 15.27
CA GLU A 212 3.17 -13.87 15.16
C GLU A 212 2.57 -14.41 13.85
N ASP A 213 1.47 -13.80 13.41
CA ASP A 213 0.74 -14.14 12.19
C ASP A 213 1.25 -13.37 10.96
N SER A 214 2.38 -12.64 11.08
CA SER A 214 2.87 -11.73 10.03
C SER A 214 4.23 -12.15 9.47
N VAL A 215 4.45 -11.91 8.17
CA VAL A 215 5.76 -12.01 7.48
C VAL A 215 6.58 -10.73 7.62
N ALA A 216 5.93 -9.59 7.84
CA ALA A 216 6.57 -8.31 8.09
C ALA A 216 5.56 -7.33 8.73
N ILE A 217 6.08 -6.25 9.31
CA ILE A 217 5.27 -5.07 9.65
C ILE A 217 5.88 -3.84 8.97
N SER A 218 5.03 -2.95 8.46
CA SER A 218 5.43 -1.58 8.11
C SER A 218 4.64 -0.59 8.94
N LEU A 219 5.23 0.58 9.22
CA LEU A 219 4.59 1.60 10.05
C LEU A 219 4.51 2.92 9.31
N VAL A 220 3.40 3.64 9.48
CA VAL A 220 3.32 5.07 9.18
C VAL A 220 3.14 5.82 10.48
N LEU A 221 4.11 6.66 10.84
CA LEU A 221 4.05 7.51 12.01
C LEU A 221 3.24 8.77 11.69
N LYS A 222 2.35 9.18 12.58
CA LYS A 222 1.54 10.39 12.45
C LYS A 222 2.06 11.48 13.37
N GLU A 223 1.87 12.74 12.96
CA GLU A 223 2.22 13.92 13.76
C GLU A 223 1.51 13.96 15.12
N ASN A 224 0.29 13.42 15.19
CA ASN A 224 -0.49 13.34 16.44
C ASN A 224 -0.04 12.20 17.37
N GLY A 225 1.07 11.52 17.07
CA GLY A 225 1.62 10.41 17.84
C GLY A 225 0.96 9.05 17.59
N ASP A 226 -0.11 8.98 16.79
CA ASP A 226 -0.69 7.71 16.36
C ASP A 226 0.22 6.99 15.35
N LYS A 227 0.02 5.69 15.21
CA LYS A 227 0.77 4.84 14.28
C LYS A 227 -0.21 4.00 13.49
N ILE A 228 -0.07 4.04 12.17
CA ILE A 228 -0.78 3.11 11.30
C ILE A 228 0.13 1.91 11.06
N LEU A 229 -0.35 0.74 11.46
CA LEU A 229 0.37 -0.53 11.42
C LEU A 229 -0.09 -1.31 10.20
N HIS A 230 0.84 -1.67 9.33
CA HIS A 230 0.61 -2.49 8.14
C HIS A 230 1.18 -3.88 8.40
N TYR A 231 0.33 -4.82 8.78
CA TYR A 231 0.68 -6.22 8.96
C TYR A 231 0.65 -6.93 7.62
N HIS A 232 1.80 -7.39 7.14
CA HIS A 232 1.87 -8.28 5.99
C HIS A 232 1.63 -9.70 6.51
N VAL A 233 0.43 -10.23 6.31
CA VAL A 233 -0.06 -11.43 6.99
C VAL A 233 0.45 -12.68 6.28
N LEU A 234 0.81 -13.71 7.04
CA LEU A 234 1.10 -15.04 6.50
C LEU A 234 -0.10 -15.58 5.71
N PRO A 235 0.09 -16.11 4.48
CA PRO A 235 -1.01 -16.57 3.63
C PRO A 235 -1.95 -17.57 4.31
N GLU A 236 -1.41 -18.49 5.10
CA GLU A 236 -2.16 -19.50 5.87
C GLU A 236 -2.89 -18.92 7.09
N ARG A 237 -2.54 -17.70 7.52
CA ARG A 237 -3.11 -17.01 8.67
C ARG A 237 -4.12 -15.93 8.30
N VAL A 238 -4.27 -15.56 7.02
CA VAL A 238 -5.14 -14.43 6.60
C VAL A 238 -6.57 -14.57 7.16
N ASN A 239 -7.19 -15.72 6.98
CA ASN A 239 -8.57 -15.96 7.43
C ASN A 239 -8.69 -15.82 8.95
N SER A 240 -7.78 -16.44 9.73
CA SER A 240 -7.77 -16.34 11.19
C SER A 240 -7.48 -14.92 11.66
N PHE A 241 -6.50 -14.24 11.03
CA PHE A 241 -6.12 -12.87 11.35
C PHE A 241 -7.32 -11.93 11.24
N VAL A 242 -8.02 -11.97 10.10
CA VAL A 242 -9.20 -11.13 9.87
C VAL A 242 -10.35 -11.47 10.82
N ASN A 243 -10.63 -12.76 11.05
CA ASN A 243 -11.70 -13.17 11.96
C ASN A 243 -11.43 -12.74 13.41
N ASN A 244 -10.16 -12.72 13.84
CA ASN A 244 -9.73 -12.31 15.18
C ASN A 244 -9.81 -10.79 15.42
N LEU A 245 -10.14 -10.00 14.40
CA LEU A 245 -10.45 -8.57 14.57
C LEU A 245 -11.88 -8.32 15.04
N HIS A 246 -12.74 -9.35 15.05
CA HIS A 246 -14.08 -9.34 15.63
C HIS A 246 -14.99 -8.18 15.18
N GLN A 247 -14.96 -7.83 13.90
CA GLN A 247 -15.89 -6.84 13.33
C GLN A 247 -16.50 -7.30 12.00
N ASP A 248 -17.83 -7.28 11.95
CA ASP A 248 -18.62 -7.78 10.83
C ASP A 248 -18.26 -7.14 9.49
N MET A 249 -18.05 -5.82 9.45
CA MET A 249 -17.74 -5.13 8.20
C MET A 249 -16.40 -5.59 7.60
N ILE A 250 -15.43 -5.90 8.46
CA ILE A 250 -14.12 -6.43 8.04
C ILE A 250 -14.30 -7.83 7.47
N THR A 251 -15.08 -8.68 8.15
CA THR A 251 -15.38 -10.04 7.68
C THR A 251 -16.13 -10.02 6.35
N ARG A 252 -17.08 -9.10 6.16
CA ARG A 252 -17.80 -8.92 4.89
C ARG A 252 -16.87 -8.48 3.77
N ALA A 253 -16.01 -7.50 4.00
CA ALA A 253 -15.04 -7.05 3.01
C ALA A 253 -14.03 -8.16 2.63
N HIS A 254 -13.71 -9.06 3.56
CA HIS A 254 -12.84 -10.19 3.30
C HIS A 254 -13.54 -11.39 2.62
N ALA A 255 -14.86 -11.50 2.71
CA ALA A 255 -15.61 -12.67 2.23
C ALA A 255 -15.29 -13.11 0.79
N PRO A 256 -15.16 -12.19 -0.21
CA PRO A 256 -14.82 -12.57 -1.58
C PRO A 256 -13.45 -13.25 -1.72
N TYR A 257 -12.53 -12.99 -0.78
CA TYR A 257 -11.15 -13.45 -0.80
C TYR A 257 -10.90 -14.72 0.00
N ARG A 258 -11.83 -15.11 0.87
CA ARG A 258 -11.64 -16.19 1.86
C ARG A 258 -11.13 -17.51 1.26
N ASN A 259 -11.59 -17.86 0.07
CA ASN A 259 -11.23 -19.10 -0.62
C ASN A 259 -9.94 -18.99 -1.45
N LYS A 260 -9.44 -17.79 -1.70
CA LYS A 260 -8.21 -17.50 -2.46
C LYS A 260 -7.09 -16.97 -1.56
N SER A 261 -7.34 -16.75 -0.27
CA SER A 261 -6.45 -16.01 0.62
C SER A 261 -5.06 -16.64 0.76
N GLN A 262 -4.96 -17.97 0.66
CA GLN A 262 -3.69 -18.70 0.76
C GLN A 262 -2.79 -18.53 -0.47
N SER A 263 -3.36 -18.13 -1.61
CA SER A 263 -2.65 -17.85 -2.86
C SER A 263 -2.50 -16.35 -3.14
N LEU A 264 -2.82 -15.49 -2.17
CA LEU A 264 -2.73 -14.04 -2.30
C LEU A 264 -1.82 -13.50 -1.20
N GLY A 265 -1.04 -12.48 -1.54
CA GLY A 265 -0.45 -11.62 -0.49
C GLY A 265 -1.57 -10.83 0.17
N CYS A 266 -1.58 -10.75 1.50
CA CYS A 266 -2.53 -9.92 2.23
C CYS A 266 -1.84 -8.98 3.20
N THR A 267 -2.21 -7.70 3.14
CA THR A 267 -1.80 -6.71 4.13
C THR A 267 -3.03 -6.18 4.85
N VAL A 268 -2.94 -6.06 6.17
CA VAL A 268 -3.98 -5.43 7.00
C VAL A 268 -3.41 -4.17 7.62
N SER A 269 -4.03 -3.03 7.35
CA SER A 269 -3.60 -1.73 7.87
C SER A 269 -4.60 -1.18 8.88
N LEU A 270 -4.17 -0.90 10.10
CA LEU A 270 -5.02 -0.42 11.19
C LEU A 270 -4.31 0.64 12.05
N SER A 271 -5.08 1.47 12.77
CA SER A 271 -4.53 2.39 13.76
C SER A 271 -4.19 1.64 15.05
N GLU A 272 -3.00 1.87 15.60
CA GLU A 272 -2.63 1.34 16.90
C GLU A 272 -3.52 1.91 18.01
N LYS A 273 -3.83 3.21 17.95
CA LYS A 273 -4.72 3.84 18.93
C LYS A 273 -6.11 3.19 18.94
N GLU A 274 -6.64 2.85 17.77
CA GLU A 274 -7.93 2.16 17.65
C GLU A 274 -7.86 0.69 18.11
N LEU A 275 -6.74 0.02 17.83
CA LEU A 275 -6.47 -1.33 18.35
C LEU A 275 -6.48 -1.34 19.89
N LEU A 276 -5.82 -0.36 20.51
CA LEU A 276 -5.81 -0.18 21.96
C LEU A 276 -7.19 0.15 22.54
N ALA A 277 -8.00 0.89 21.79
CA ALA A 277 -9.38 1.20 22.17
C ALA A 277 -10.34 0.01 22.03
N GLY A 278 -9.90 -1.10 21.40
CA GLY A 278 -10.72 -2.29 21.17
C GLY A 278 -11.77 -2.13 20.08
N TYR A 279 -11.73 -1.04 19.32
CA TYR A 279 -12.66 -0.80 18.22
C TYR A 279 -11.97 -0.06 17.06
N LEU A 280 -11.80 -0.77 15.95
CA LEU A 280 -11.29 -0.23 14.68
C LEU A 280 -12.40 0.56 13.98
N LYS A 281 -12.17 1.86 13.79
CA LYS A 281 -13.03 2.70 12.95
C LYS A 281 -12.50 2.72 11.53
N THR A 282 -11.18 2.68 11.38
CA THR A 282 -10.48 2.71 10.10
C THR A 282 -9.59 1.50 9.93
N ILE A 283 -9.84 0.73 8.88
CA ILE A 283 -9.00 -0.40 8.50
C ILE A 283 -8.91 -0.50 6.99
N ASN A 284 -7.75 -0.93 6.47
CA ASN A 284 -7.61 -1.29 5.07
C ASN A 284 -7.21 -2.75 4.93
N LEU A 285 -7.84 -3.44 3.98
CA LEU A 285 -7.49 -4.81 3.58
C LEU A 285 -6.94 -4.75 2.17
N TYR A 286 -5.72 -5.25 1.97
CA TYR A 286 -5.06 -5.28 0.67
C TYR A 286 -4.85 -6.74 0.25
N TYR A 287 -5.12 -7.04 -1.03
CA TYR A 287 -4.98 -8.37 -1.62
C TYR A 287 -4.20 -8.27 -2.91
N MET A 288 -3.03 -8.90 -2.95
CA MET A 288 -2.12 -8.87 -4.08
C MET A 288 -2.08 -10.23 -4.77
N ASN A 289 -2.23 -10.24 -6.10
CA ASN A 289 -2.02 -11.45 -6.88
C ASN A 289 -0.52 -11.80 -6.96
N THR A 290 -0.22 -13.09 -6.94
CA THR A 290 1.15 -13.64 -6.99
C THR A 290 1.52 -14.04 -8.40
#